data_AF-A0AA41K944-F1
#
_entry.id   AF-A0AA41K944-F1
#
_cell.length_a   1.000
_cell.length_b   1.000
_cell.length_c   1.000
_cell.angle_alpha   90.00
_cell.angle_beta   90.00
_cell.angle_gamma   90.00
#
_symmetry.space_group_name_H-M   'P 1'
#
loop_
_entity.id
_entity.type
_entity.pdbx_description
1 polymer ?
#
loop_
_entity_poly.entity_id
_entity_poly.type
_entity_poly.pdbx_seq_one_letter_code
_entity_poly.pdbx_strand_id
1 'polypeptide(L)' 'MEEWIPIDEDVPLRSPHYKRCSEDVQIQLASGDEVIGFFVTDDEEWYYRDTARRIPFDQVVAWRSIEEVPD' A
#
# COMPACT_ATOMS: atom_id res chain seq x y z
N MET A 1 -5.30 -15.32 -8.37
CA MET A 1 -6.27 -14.93 -7.33
C MET A 1 -5.51 -13.97 -6.44
N GLU A 2 -5.63 -12.67 -6.69
CA GLU A 2 -4.95 -11.66 -5.87
C GLU A 2 -5.70 -11.57 -4.54
N GLU A 3 -5.18 -12.26 -3.53
CA GLU A 3 -5.73 -12.29 -2.18
C GLU A 3 -5.53 -10.94 -1.49
N TRP A 4 -6.59 -10.43 -0.84
CA TRP A 4 -6.50 -9.22 -0.04
C TRP A 4 -5.79 -9.53 1.26
N ILE A 5 -4.65 -8.89 1.48
CA ILE A 5 -3.82 -9.05 2.66
C ILE A 5 -4.20 -7.95 3.66
N PRO A 6 -4.70 -8.28 4.85
CA PRO A 6 -5.01 -7.28 5.86
C PRO A 6 -3.73 -6.57 6.30
N ILE A 7 -3.83 -5.27 6.57
CA ILE A 7 -2.67 -4.45 6.98
C ILE A 7 -2.05 -4.87 8.32
N ASP A 8 -2.77 -5.64 9.12
CA ASP A 8 -2.34 -6.11 10.45
C ASP A 8 -1.47 -7.38 10.36
N GLU A 9 -1.58 -8.19 9.29
CA GLU A 9 -0.91 -9.50 9.25
C GLU A 9 0.48 -9.49 8.62
N ASP A 10 0.74 -8.65 7.62
CA ASP A 10 2.08 -8.56 7.00
C ASP A 10 2.09 -7.37 6.03
N VAL A 11 2.75 -6.26 6.38
CA VAL A 11 3.11 -5.24 5.37
C VAL A 11 4.50 -5.62 4.86
N PRO A 12 4.70 -5.87 3.56
CA PRO A 12 5.96 -6.38 3.05
C PRO A 12 7.04 -5.31 3.20
N LEU A 13 7.82 -5.39 4.28
CA LEU A 13 8.93 -4.51 4.55
C LEU A 13 10.18 -5.01 3.82
N ARG A 14 10.52 -4.41 2.67
CA ARG A 14 11.85 -4.62 2.08
C ARG A 14 12.92 -3.89 2.91
N SER A 15 13.54 -4.61 3.84
CA SER A 15 14.85 -4.24 4.41
C SER A 15 15.96 -4.28 3.35
N PRO A 16 17.17 -3.71 3.59
CA PRO A 16 17.48 -2.41 4.18
C PRO A 16 18.41 -1.56 3.28
N HIS A 17 18.52 -1.85 1.98
CA HIS A 17 19.64 -1.29 1.20
C HIS A 17 19.33 -0.04 0.37
N TYR A 18 18.13 0.16 -0.18
CA TYR A 18 17.81 1.41 -0.88
C TYR A 18 16.30 1.67 -0.92
N LYS A 19 15.90 2.82 -0.34
CA LYS A 19 14.58 3.48 -0.38
C LYS A 19 13.42 2.80 0.36
N ARG A 20 12.98 3.50 1.41
CA ARG A 20 12.03 3.15 2.48
C ARG A 20 10.56 3.07 2.04
N CYS A 21 10.28 2.73 0.77
CA CYS A 21 8.92 2.69 0.21
C CYS A 21 8.64 1.31 -0.40
N SER A 22 7.43 0.79 -0.19
CA SER A 22 6.90 -0.38 -0.92
C SER A 22 6.65 -0.06 -2.40
N GLU A 23 6.48 -1.12 -3.18
CA GLU A 23 5.96 -1.04 -4.54
C GLU A 23 4.51 -0.50 -4.53
N ASP A 24 4.04 -0.01 -5.68
CA ASP A 24 2.64 0.36 -5.83
C ASP A 24 1.78 -0.89 -5.57
N VAL A 25 0.79 -0.76 -4.69
CA VAL A 25 -0.17 -1.80 -4.34
C VAL A 25 -1.57 -1.24 -4.42
N GLN A 26 -2.56 -2.12 -4.63
CA GLN A 26 -3.94 -1.73 -4.50
C GLN A 26 -4.35 -1.81 -3.04
N ILE A 27 -4.89 -0.71 -2.54
CA ILE A 27 -5.27 -0.47 -1.15
C ILE A 27 -6.78 -0.43 -1.10
N GLN A 28 -7.38 -1.21 -0.21
CA GLN A 28 -8.79 -1.14 0.11
C GLN A 28 -8.98 -0.20 1.30
N LEU A 29 -9.84 0.80 1.11
CA LEU A 29 -10.20 1.74 2.16
C LEU A 29 -11.37 1.20 2.98
N ALA A 30 -11.49 1.63 4.24
CA ALA A 30 -12.60 1.30 5.14
C ALA A 30 -13.96 1.76 4.58
N SER A 31 -13.96 2.75 3.68
CA SER A 31 -15.14 3.21 2.94
C SER A 31 -15.62 2.20 1.87
N GLY A 32 -14.79 1.21 1.51
CA GLY A 32 -15.02 0.26 0.42
C GLY A 32 -14.37 0.67 -0.91
N ASP A 33 -13.81 1.88 -0.99
CA ASP A 33 -13.06 2.36 -2.15
C ASP A 33 -11.71 1.64 -2.32
N GLU A 34 -11.32 1.39 -3.55
CA GLU A 34 -10.04 0.75 -3.90
C GLU A 34 -9.15 1.77 -4.61
N VAL A 35 -7.96 2.03 -4.06
CA VAL A 35 -7.03 3.05 -4.56
C VAL A 35 -5.64 2.45 -4.75
N ILE A 36 -4.84 3.02 -5.63
CA ILE A 36 -3.43 2.59 -5.78
C ILE A 36 -2.55 3.51 -4.93
N GLY A 37 -1.70 2.90 -4.12
CA GLY A 37 -0.77 3.62 -3.26
C GLY A 37 0.44 2.80 -2.89
N PHE A 38 1.30 3.38 -2.06
CA PHE A 38 2.50 2.73 -1.57
C PHE A 38 2.65 2.99 -0.08
N PHE A 39 3.29 2.06 0.63
CA PHE A 39 3.61 2.19 2.04
C PHE A 39 5.00 2.76 2.22
N VAL A 40 5.18 3.70 3.16
CA VAL A 40 6.48 4.25 3.54
C VAL A 40 6.80 3.78 4.95
N THR A 41 7.86 2.97 5.08
CA THR A 41 8.26 2.37 6.36
C THR A 41 8.82 3.40 7.35
N ASP A 42 9.36 4.53 6.87
CA ASP A 42 9.93 5.57 7.74
C ASP A 42 8.87 6.29 8.56
N ASP A 43 7.77 6.64 7.90
CA ASP A 43 6.62 7.33 8.48
C ASP A 43 5.59 6.34 9.02
N GLU A 44 5.74 5.04 8.71
CA GLU A 44 4.74 3.99 8.96
C GLU A 44 3.35 4.37 8.37
N GLU A 45 3.38 5.08 7.24
CA GLU A 45 2.21 5.71 6.63
C GLU A 45 2.02 5.27 5.17
N TRP A 46 0.75 5.28 4.74
CA TRP A 46 0.34 4.97 3.37
C TRP A 46 0.22 6.26 2.56
N TYR A 47 0.47 6.18 1.25
CA TYR A 47 0.37 7.34 0.35
C TYR A 47 -0.31 6.95 -0.96
N TYR A 48 -1.11 7.87 -1.51
CA TYR A 48 -1.70 7.72 -2.84
C TYR A 48 -0.60 7.81 -3.91
N ARG A 49 -0.61 6.88 -4.88
CA ARG A 49 0.33 6.90 -6.01
C ARG A 49 0.23 8.20 -6.82
N ASP A 50 -1.00 8.63 -7.12
CA ASP A 50 -1.25 9.74 -8.05
C ASP A 50 -0.91 11.11 -7.47
N THR A 51 -1.24 11.32 -6.19
CA THR A 51 -1.11 12.64 -5.54
C THR A 51 0.02 12.72 -4.52
N ALA A 52 0.68 11.60 -4.21
CA ALA A 52 1.62 11.47 -3.10
C ALA A 52 1.06 12.01 -1.77
N ARG A 53 -0.26 12.07 -1.62
CA ARG A 53 -0.91 12.48 -0.39
C ARG A 53 -0.95 11.30 0.57
N ARG A 54 -0.77 11.61 1.85
CA ARG A 54 -0.92 10.62 2.91
C ARG A 54 -2.35 10.07 2.96
N ILE A 55 -2.45 8.76 3.06
CA ILE A 55 -3.64 7.99 3.40
C ILE A 55 -3.55 7.68 4.90
N PRO A 56 -4.53 8.09 5.72
CA PRO A 56 -4.54 7.72 7.13
C PRO A 56 -4.58 6.20 7.30
N PHE A 57 -3.77 5.66 8.21
CA PHE A 57 -3.69 4.22 8.45
C PHE A 57 -5.06 3.60 8.80
N ASP A 58 -5.87 4.30 9.62
CA ASP A 58 -7.24 3.90 10.00
C ASP A 58 -8.21 3.80 8.81
N GLN A 59 -7.87 4.44 7.68
CA GLN A 59 -8.66 4.32 6.46
C GLN A 59 -8.27 3.12 5.63
N VAL A 60 -7.12 2.49 5.85
CA VAL A 60 -6.70 1.31 5.08
C VAL A 60 -7.13 0.06 5.84
N VAL A 61 -7.74 -0.90 5.16
CA VAL A 61 -8.15 -2.19 5.78
C VAL A 61 -7.39 -3.38 5.22
N ALA A 62 -7.04 -3.33 3.94
CA ALA A 62 -6.29 -4.39 3.26
C ALA A 62 -5.50 -3.80 2.09
N TRP A 63 -4.52 -4.56 1.64
CA TRP A 63 -3.75 -4.27 0.44
C TRP A 63 -3.59 -5.54 -0.39
N ARG A 64 -3.31 -5.40 -1.68
CA ARG A 64 -2.90 -6.50 -2.55
C ARG A 64 -1.89 -6.00 -3.58
N SER A 65 -0.95 -6.86 -3.95
CA SER A 65 -0.03 -6.57 -5.04
C SER A 65 -0.83 -6.34 -6.32
N ILE A 66 -0.47 -5.31 -7.10
CA ILE A 66 -0.93 -5.19 -8.48
C ILE A 66 0.01 -6.04 -9.35
N GLU A 67 -0.51 -7.05 -10.02
CA GLU A 67 0.24 -7.67 -11.12
C GLU A 67 0.42 -6.58 -12.20
N GLU A 68 1.68 -6.24 -12.52
CA GLU A 68 2.12 -5.15 -13.40
C GLU A 68 1.07 -4.75 -14.45
N VAL A 69 0.63 -3.49 -14.41
CA VAL A 69 -0.16 -2.91 -15.51
C VAL A 69 0.75 -2.95 -16.75
N PRO A 70 0.42 -3.70 -17.82
CA PRO A 70 1.25 -3.71 -19.02
C PRO A 70 1.28 -2.30 -19.62
N ASP A 71 2.49 -1.88 -20.00
CA ASP A 71 2.92 -0.61 -20.60
C ASP A 71 1.96 -0.02 -21.65
#